data_AF-A0A9E3U1F9-F1
#
_entry.id   AF-A0A9E3U1F9-F1
#
_cell.length_a   1.000
_cell.length_b   1.000
_cell.length_c   1.000
_cell.angle_alpha   90.00
_cell.angle_beta   90.00
_cell.angle_gamma   90.00
#
_symmetry.space_group_name_H-M   'P 1'
#
loop_
_entity.id
_entity.type
_entity.pdbx_description
1 polymer ?
#
loop_
_entity_poly.entity_id
_entity_poly.type
_entity_poly.pdbx_seq_one_letter_code
_entity_poly.pdbx_strand_id
1 'polypeptide(L)'
;SKQQRVVISTHTIALQEQLIDKDIPLLREALGVEFSAELVKGRQNYLSLRRLKNASQRQKSIFPYRESLQALQGIENWAYETDDGSLSDLPVAPPIDVWEKVRSEHNNCLGRRCPTYDMCFYQQARRRAERAQILVVNHALLMADLALRAEGVSVLPDYDRLVIDEAHTLADVATEHFGVRVLNSQAQSLLGALFNSRSGKGLLATLGDDSQRKAVVDAAGEAADYFDALRMWQLDNGRSNGRLTRDCPIENRLSPALRHVATTLTPLKQSLPRLEDQYELGAQIDRAGALAAAVDTLMSRSLEDHVYWIDVEGSRRVALAAAPLDVGPLLKQRLFAATRGVVLTSATLVASN
;
A
#
# COMPACT_ATOMS: atom_id res chain seq x y z
N SER A 1 -33.37 15.67 -4.42
CA SER A 1 -33.09 14.25 -4.17
C SER A 1 -31.59 14.11 -3.94
N LYS A 2 -31.12 13.49 -2.84
CA LYS A 2 -29.68 13.19 -2.71
C LYS A 2 -29.31 12.20 -3.82
N GLN A 3 -28.29 12.52 -4.62
CA GLN A 3 -27.78 11.62 -5.65
C GLN A 3 -27.32 10.33 -4.96
N GLN A 4 -28.02 9.22 -5.19
CA GLN A 4 -27.65 7.93 -4.62
C GLN A 4 -26.42 7.40 -5.35
N ARG A 5 -25.40 7.00 -4.59
CA ARG A 5 -24.17 6.43 -5.16
C ARG A 5 -24.06 4.95 -4.86
N VAL A 6 -23.66 4.19 -5.87
CA VAL A 6 -23.42 2.75 -5.79
C VAL A 6 -21.92 2.49 -5.94
N VAL A 7 -21.37 1.66 -5.06
CA VAL A 7 -20.04 1.08 -5.25
C VAL A 7 -20.20 -0.35 -5.74
N ILE A 8 -19.47 -0.71 -6.79
CA ILE A 8 -19.32 -2.07 -7.29
C ILE A 8 -17.87 -2.48 -7.00
N SER A 9 -17.70 -3.49 -6.15
CA SER A 9 -16.40 -4.04 -5.80
C SER A 9 -16.24 -5.39 -6.47
N THR A 10 -15.11 -5.61 -7.16
CA THR A 10 -14.76 -6.90 -7.76
C THR A 10 -13.33 -7.29 -7.41
N HIS A 11 -12.91 -8.51 -7.75
CA HIS A 11 -11.66 -9.06 -7.24
C HIS A 11 -10.41 -8.51 -7.95
N THR A 12 -10.42 -8.40 -9.29
CA THR A 12 -9.21 -8.06 -10.08
C THR A 12 -9.36 -6.76 -10.86
N ILE A 13 -8.23 -6.15 -11.29
CA ILE A 13 -8.23 -4.95 -12.13
C ILE A 13 -8.87 -5.25 -13.50
N ALA A 14 -8.58 -6.42 -14.08
CA ALA A 14 -9.13 -6.82 -15.37
C ALA A 14 -10.67 -6.92 -15.35
N LEU A 15 -11.25 -7.41 -14.24
CA LEU A 15 -12.70 -7.43 -14.06
C LEU A 15 -13.27 -6.02 -13.92
N GLN A 16 -12.55 -5.10 -13.27
CA GLN A 16 -12.98 -3.71 -13.18
C GLN A 16 -12.99 -3.01 -14.55
N GLU A 17 -11.96 -3.24 -15.36
CA GLU A 17 -11.86 -2.72 -16.73
C GLU A 17 -12.99 -3.30 -17.60
N GLN A 18 -13.26 -4.61 -17.49
CA GLN A 18 -14.41 -5.22 -18.17
C GLN A 18 -15.73 -4.56 -17.80
N LEU A 19 -15.97 -4.30 -16.50
CA LEU A 19 -17.18 -3.64 -16.03
C LEU A 19 -17.33 -2.24 -16.64
N ILE A 20 -16.23 -1.47 -16.70
CA ILE A 20 -16.24 -0.07 -17.15
C ILE A 20 -16.33 0.05 -18.67
N ASP A 21 -15.61 -0.80 -19.41
CA ASP A 21 -15.46 -0.68 -20.86
C ASP A 21 -16.55 -1.44 -21.64
N LYS A 22 -17.20 -2.44 -21.01
CA LYS A 22 -18.19 -3.29 -21.67
C LYS A 22 -19.52 -3.31 -20.96
N ASP A 23 -19.56 -3.79 -19.71
CA ASP A 23 -20.81 -4.15 -19.04
C ASP A 23 -21.65 -2.91 -18.70
N ILE A 24 -21.02 -1.84 -18.20
CA ILE A 24 -21.70 -0.57 -17.89
C ILE A 24 -22.20 0.15 -19.15
N PRO A 25 -21.42 0.29 -20.23
CA PRO A 25 -21.92 0.83 -21.50
C PRO A 25 -23.11 0.03 -22.04
N LEU A 26 -23.04 -1.30 -22.04
CA LEU A 26 -24.14 -2.18 -22.44
C LEU A 26 -25.40 -1.95 -21.58
N LEU A 27 -25.24 -1.84 -20.26
CA LEU A 27 -26.35 -1.59 -19.35
C LEU A 27 -27.02 -0.24 -19.62
N ARG A 28 -26.22 0.79 -19.93
CA ARG A 28 -26.71 2.13 -20.27
C ARG A 28 -27.58 2.10 -21.52
N GLU A 29 -27.12 1.40 -22.55
CA GLU A 29 -27.84 1.21 -23.81
C GLU A 29 -29.14 0.43 -23.58
N ALA A 30 -29.06 -0.70 -22.88
CA ALA A 30 -30.21 -1.59 -22.65
C ALA A 30 -31.31 -0.95 -21.79
N LEU A 31 -30.93 -0.14 -20.79
CA LEU A 31 -31.89 0.53 -19.91
C LEU A 31 -32.38 1.89 -20.44
N GLY A 32 -31.68 2.50 -21.40
CA GLY A 32 -32.01 3.82 -21.91
C GLY A 32 -31.91 4.93 -20.85
N VAL A 33 -31.04 4.77 -19.85
CA VAL A 33 -30.83 5.75 -18.77
C VAL A 33 -29.38 6.23 -18.75
N GLU A 34 -29.19 7.53 -18.60
CA GLU A 34 -27.87 8.13 -18.45
C GLU A 34 -27.41 8.07 -17.00
N PHE A 35 -26.22 7.54 -16.76
CA PHE A 35 -25.54 7.60 -15.48
C PHE A 35 -24.03 7.62 -15.65
N SER A 36 -23.33 8.24 -14.70
CA SER A 36 -21.86 8.30 -14.68
C SER A 36 -21.26 7.14 -13.88
N ALA A 37 -20.23 6.52 -14.44
CA ALA A 37 -19.42 5.50 -13.77
C ALA A 37 -17.94 5.88 -13.84
N GLU A 38 -17.19 5.62 -12.76
CA GLU A 38 -15.75 5.86 -12.69
C GLU A 38 -15.01 4.65 -12.10
N LEU A 39 -13.89 4.30 -12.73
CA LEU A 39 -12.94 3.33 -12.20
C LEU A 39 -12.07 3.97 -11.12
N VAL A 40 -12.12 3.45 -9.90
CA VAL A 40 -11.36 3.99 -8.77
C VAL A 40 -10.26 3.02 -8.36
N LYS A 41 -9.02 3.41 -8.64
CA LYS A 41 -7.81 2.64 -8.31
C LYS A 41 -7.18 3.16 -7.01
N GLY A 42 -6.42 2.30 -6.32
CA GLY A 42 -5.59 2.74 -5.18
C GLY A 42 -4.56 3.80 -5.60
N ARG A 43 -4.20 4.72 -4.70
CA ARG A 43 -3.30 5.85 -5.00
C ARG A 43 -1.97 5.44 -5.64
N GLN A 44 -1.42 4.30 -5.21
CA GLN A 44 -0.17 3.73 -5.70
C GLN A 44 -0.19 3.36 -7.19
N ASN A 45 -1.37 3.33 -7.82
CA ASN A 45 -1.53 3.06 -9.25
C ASN A 45 -1.42 4.32 -10.11
N TYR A 46 -1.30 5.51 -9.52
CA TYR A 46 -1.19 6.76 -10.29
C TYR A 46 0.22 7.32 -10.23
N LEU A 47 0.70 7.84 -11.35
CA LEU A 47 1.93 8.60 -11.44
C LEU A 47 1.83 9.91 -10.63
N SER A 48 2.91 10.28 -9.96
CA SER A 48 3.06 11.63 -9.37
C SER A 48 4.07 12.43 -10.20
N LEU A 49 3.57 13.43 -10.94
CA LEU A 49 4.41 14.33 -11.74
C LEU A 49 5.53 15.00 -10.92
N ARG A 50 5.26 15.33 -9.66
CA ARG A 50 6.26 15.89 -8.75
C ARG A 50 7.36 14.88 -8.41
N ARG A 51 6.98 13.65 -8.08
CA ARG A 51 7.96 12.60 -7.75
C ARG A 51 8.73 12.14 -8.97
N LEU A 52 8.10 12.10 -10.15
CA LEU A 52 8.76 11.87 -11.43
C LEU A 52 9.86 12.92 -11.67
N LYS A 53 9.53 14.21 -11.53
CA LYS A 53 10.51 15.30 -11.63
C LYS A 53 11.67 15.15 -10.63
N ASN A 54 11.38 14.77 -9.39
CA ASN A 54 12.41 14.56 -8.36
C ASN A 54 13.30 13.36 -8.67
N ALA A 55 12.71 12.24 -9.11
CA ALA A 55 13.44 11.04 -9.53
C ALA A 55 14.37 11.35 -10.71
N SER A 56 13.88 12.13 -11.69
CA SER A 56 14.66 12.64 -12.83
C SER A 56 15.88 13.45 -12.39
N GLN A 57 15.67 14.45 -11.52
CA GLN A 57 16.74 15.30 -11.00
C GLN A 57 17.79 14.53 -10.19
N ARG A 58 17.39 13.45 -9.51
CA ARG A 58 18.24 12.65 -8.61
C ARG A 58 18.62 11.28 -9.17
N GLN A 59 18.43 11.06 -10.47
CA GLN A 59 18.50 9.74 -11.07
C GLN A 59 19.84 9.02 -10.80
N LYS A 60 20.96 9.75 -10.79
CA LYS A 60 22.31 9.20 -10.53
C LYS A 60 22.48 8.69 -9.09
N SER A 61 21.82 9.33 -8.13
CA SER A 61 21.92 9.03 -6.70
C SER A 61 20.92 7.97 -6.25
N ILE A 62 19.77 7.85 -6.93
CA ILE A 62 18.67 6.96 -6.52
C ILE A 62 18.70 5.63 -7.27
N PHE A 63 19.06 5.62 -8.55
CA PHE A 63 19.01 4.40 -9.36
C PHE A 63 20.39 3.74 -9.49
N PRO A 64 20.55 2.48 -9.04
CA PRO A 64 21.81 1.75 -9.17
C PRO A 64 22.11 1.27 -10.59
N TYR A 65 21.09 0.91 -11.38
CA TYR A 65 21.24 0.19 -12.65
C TYR A 65 20.84 1.04 -13.86
N ARG A 66 21.44 0.74 -15.04
CA ARG A 66 21.12 1.42 -16.31
C ARG A 66 19.70 1.15 -16.78
N GLU A 67 19.18 -0.06 -16.58
CA GLU A 67 17.81 -0.44 -16.93
C GLU A 67 16.78 0.44 -16.20
N SER A 68 17.01 0.73 -14.92
CA SER A 68 16.15 1.64 -14.13
C SER A 68 16.11 3.06 -14.73
N LEU A 69 17.22 3.54 -15.30
CA LEU A 69 17.29 4.86 -15.95
C LEU A 69 16.51 4.87 -17.27
N GLN A 70 16.60 3.80 -18.05
CA GLN A 70 15.83 3.67 -19.30
C GLN A 70 14.33 3.60 -19.02
N ALA A 71 13.93 2.84 -18.00
CA ALA A 71 12.54 2.78 -17.58
C ALA A 71 12.02 4.14 -17.07
N LEU A 72 12.83 4.89 -16.32
CA LEU A 72 12.48 6.25 -15.90
C LEU A 72 12.24 7.16 -17.11
N GLN A 73 13.12 7.12 -18.12
CA GLN A 73 12.95 7.90 -19.35
C GLN A 73 11.67 7.51 -20.10
N GLY A 74 11.32 6.23 -20.13
CA GLY A 74 10.06 5.75 -20.71
C GLY A 74 8.84 6.33 -20.00
N ILE A 75 8.85 6.36 -18.66
CA ILE A 75 7.78 6.96 -17.87
C ILE A 75 7.71 8.48 -18.09
N GLU A 76 8.86 9.16 -18.22
CA GLU A 76 8.89 10.60 -18.53
C GLU A 76 8.22 10.94 -19.86
N ASN A 77 8.49 10.16 -20.90
CA ASN A 77 7.87 10.35 -22.21
C ASN A 77 6.36 10.07 -22.14
N TRP A 78 5.96 8.94 -21.55
CA TRP A 78 4.56 8.56 -21.39
C TRP A 78 3.75 9.57 -20.56
N ALA A 79 4.37 10.24 -19.58
CA ALA A 79 3.70 11.22 -18.75
C ALA A 79 3.13 12.43 -19.54
N TYR A 80 3.61 12.67 -20.77
CA TYR A 80 3.08 13.69 -21.68
C TYR A 80 1.93 13.20 -22.56
N GLU A 81 1.75 11.89 -22.69
CA GLU A 81 0.80 11.26 -23.62
C GLU A 81 -0.39 10.58 -22.91
N THR A 82 -0.22 10.19 -21.65
CA THR A 82 -1.26 9.49 -20.87
C THR A 82 -2.46 10.38 -20.52
N ASP A 83 -3.65 9.80 -20.61
CA ASP A 83 -4.92 10.46 -20.27
C ASP A 83 -5.21 10.44 -18.76
N ASP A 84 -4.94 9.31 -18.09
CA ASP A 84 -5.31 9.11 -16.68
C ASP A 84 -4.11 8.94 -15.73
N GLY A 85 -2.90 8.77 -16.27
CA GLY A 85 -1.66 8.58 -15.54
C GLY A 85 -1.65 7.35 -14.65
N SER A 86 -2.45 6.33 -14.97
CA SER A 86 -2.51 5.07 -14.24
C SER A 86 -1.48 4.07 -14.75
N LEU A 87 -0.98 3.21 -13.86
CA LEU A 87 0.01 2.18 -14.19
C LEU A 87 -0.50 1.19 -15.25
N SER A 88 -1.81 0.94 -15.28
CA SER A 88 -2.44 0.05 -16.27
C SER A 88 -2.45 0.64 -17.68
N ASP A 89 -2.39 1.98 -17.81
CA ASP A 89 -2.30 2.69 -19.08
C ASP A 89 -0.86 2.77 -19.62
N LEU A 90 0.14 2.36 -18.83
CA LEU A 90 1.53 2.35 -19.26
C LEU A 90 1.78 1.14 -20.20
N PRO A 91 2.24 1.34 -21.46
CA PRO A 91 2.36 0.25 -22.44
C PRO A 91 3.31 -0.89 -22.03
N VAL A 92 4.35 -0.55 -21.25
CA VAL A 92 5.32 -1.50 -20.73
C VAL A 92 5.42 -1.30 -19.24
N ALA A 93 5.09 -2.34 -18.47
CA ALA A 93 5.19 -2.31 -17.01
C ALA A 93 6.64 -1.98 -16.59
N PRO A 94 6.87 -0.97 -15.74
CA PRO A 94 8.21 -0.59 -15.35
C PRO A 94 8.69 -1.50 -14.20
N PRO A 95 10.00 -1.59 -13.98
CA PRO A 95 10.54 -2.23 -12.79
C PRO A 95 9.93 -1.63 -11.50
N ILE A 96 9.64 -2.49 -10.52
CA ILE A 96 8.97 -2.11 -9.26
C ILE A 96 9.75 -1.00 -8.54
N ASP A 97 11.08 -1.11 -8.50
CA ASP A 97 11.96 -0.13 -7.86
C ASP A 97 11.87 1.26 -8.52
N VAL A 98 11.61 1.33 -9.83
CA VAL A 98 11.39 2.58 -10.55
C VAL A 98 10.01 3.15 -10.25
N TRP A 99 8.96 2.33 -10.36
CA TRP A 99 7.59 2.77 -10.09
C TRP A 99 7.42 3.30 -8.66
N GLU A 100 8.02 2.62 -7.68
CA GLU A 100 7.97 3.03 -6.27
C GLU A 100 8.54 4.44 -6.03
N LYS A 101 9.45 4.91 -6.88
CA LYS A 101 10.03 6.27 -6.78
C LYS A 101 9.13 7.35 -7.37
N VAL A 102 8.33 7.01 -8.38
CA VAL A 102 7.54 7.99 -9.15
C VAL A 102 6.02 7.95 -8.86
N ARG A 103 5.50 6.87 -8.28
CA ARG A 103 4.07 6.73 -7.96
C ARG A 103 3.58 7.68 -6.88
N SER A 104 2.30 8.05 -6.94
CA SER A 104 1.63 8.82 -5.90
C SER A 104 1.56 8.04 -4.58
N GLU A 105 1.72 8.75 -3.47
CA GLU A 105 1.76 8.17 -2.14
C GLU A 105 1.14 9.11 -1.11
N HIS A 106 0.48 8.59 -0.08
CA HIS A 106 -0.16 9.40 0.96
C HIS A 106 0.86 10.21 1.75
N ASN A 107 1.84 9.55 2.36
CA ASN A 107 2.78 10.15 3.31
C ASN A 107 3.76 11.14 2.66
N ASN A 108 3.91 11.11 1.32
CA ASN A 108 4.75 12.04 0.56
C ASN A 108 3.90 13.06 -0.23
N CYS A 109 2.58 13.17 -0.01
CA CYS A 109 1.76 14.12 -0.77
C CYS A 109 1.73 15.50 -0.11
N LEU A 110 2.02 16.56 -0.88
CA LEU A 110 1.89 17.95 -0.40
C LEU A 110 0.44 18.45 -0.40
N GLY A 111 -0.51 17.64 -0.86
CA GLY A 111 -1.92 18.03 -1.01
C GLY A 111 -2.06 19.28 -1.88
N ARG A 112 -2.88 20.24 -1.44
CA ARG A 112 -3.11 21.51 -2.16
C ARG A 112 -1.85 22.39 -2.31
N ARG A 113 -0.80 22.13 -1.53
CA ARG A 113 0.51 22.83 -1.66
C ARG A 113 1.39 22.24 -2.78
N CYS A 114 0.95 21.16 -3.43
CA CYS A 114 1.72 20.54 -4.50
C CYS A 114 1.73 21.45 -5.74
N PRO A 115 2.89 21.81 -6.31
CA PRO A 115 2.98 22.67 -7.50
C PRO A 115 2.26 22.10 -8.73
N THR A 116 2.05 20.78 -8.77
CA THR A 116 1.36 20.07 -9.85
C THR A 116 -0.04 19.59 -9.44
N TYR A 117 -0.67 20.17 -8.42
CA TYR A 117 -1.96 19.70 -7.87
C TYR A 117 -3.08 19.63 -8.92
N ASP A 118 -3.20 20.65 -9.78
CA ASP A 118 -4.28 20.72 -10.76
C ASP A 118 -4.13 19.66 -11.87
N MET A 119 -2.89 19.40 -12.26
CA MET A 119 -2.51 18.36 -13.24
C MET A 119 -2.24 17.00 -12.59
N CYS A 120 -2.49 16.83 -11.29
CA CYS A 120 -2.19 15.58 -10.60
C CYS A 120 -3.24 14.52 -10.97
N PHE A 121 -2.80 13.48 -11.69
CA PHE A 121 -3.61 12.34 -12.10
C PHE A 121 -4.49 11.76 -10.99
N TYR A 122 -3.91 11.47 -9.82
CA TYR A 122 -4.67 10.97 -8.68
C TYR A 122 -5.75 11.95 -8.18
N GLN A 123 -5.46 13.25 -8.14
CA GLN A 123 -6.45 14.26 -7.70
C GLN A 123 -7.55 14.45 -8.74
N GLN A 124 -7.22 14.35 -10.04
CA GLN A 124 -8.21 14.36 -11.11
C GLN A 124 -9.12 13.13 -11.03
N ALA A 125 -8.56 11.93 -10.87
CA ALA A 125 -9.32 10.69 -10.67
C ALA A 125 -10.24 10.79 -9.45
N ARG A 126 -9.74 11.31 -8.32
CA ARG A 126 -10.57 11.56 -7.13
C ARG A 126 -11.72 12.52 -7.42
N ARG A 127 -11.49 13.62 -8.15
CA ARG A 127 -12.55 14.58 -8.55
C ARG A 127 -13.59 13.95 -9.48
N ARG A 128 -13.20 13.03 -10.37
CA ARG A 128 -14.13 12.26 -11.21
C ARG A 128 -14.98 11.33 -10.36
N ALA A 129 -14.36 10.57 -9.45
CA ALA A 129 -15.06 9.69 -8.51
C ALA A 129 -16.10 10.44 -7.65
N GLU A 130 -15.77 11.64 -7.15
CA GLU A 130 -16.71 12.48 -6.38
C GLU A 130 -17.98 12.88 -7.16
N ARG A 131 -17.93 12.87 -8.50
CA ARG A 131 -19.04 13.24 -9.39
C ARG A 131 -19.76 12.03 -9.99
N ALA A 132 -19.18 10.84 -9.87
CA ALA A 132 -19.74 9.61 -10.43
C ALA A 132 -20.91 9.07 -9.59
N GLN A 133 -21.90 8.46 -10.24
CA GLN A 133 -23.01 7.76 -9.60
C GLN A 133 -22.64 6.31 -9.27
N ILE A 134 -21.81 5.68 -10.11
CA ILE A 134 -21.27 4.34 -9.91
C ILE A 134 -19.76 4.42 -9.75
N LEU A 135 -19.23 3.78 -8.71
CA LEU A 135 -17.78 3.61 -8.52
C LEU A 135 -17.43 2.15 -8.66
N VAL A 136 -16.48 1.83 -9.53
CA VAL A 136 -15.94 0.47 -9.67
C VAL A 136 -14.59 0.41 -8.95
N VAL A 137 -14.43 -0.50 -7.99
CA VAL A 137 -13.25 -0.63 -7.10
C VAL A 137 -12.81 -2.10 -6.99
N ASN A 138 -11.58 -2.37 -6.52
CA ASN A 138 -11.28 -3.72 -6.01
C ASN A 138 -11.75 -3.92 -4.57
N HIS A 139 -11.87 -5.18 -4.15
CA HIS A 139 -12.12 -5.56 -2.76
C HIS A 139 -11.09 -4.97 -1.79
N ALA A 140 -9.81 -4.94 -2.16
CA ALA A 140 -8.76 -4.41 -1.30
C ALA A 140 -8.97 -2.91 -0.97
N LEU A 141 -9.33 -2.09 -1.96
CA LEU A 141 -9.62 -0.67 -1.78
C LEU A 141 -10.92 -0.46 -1.01
N LEU A 142 -11.94 -1.31 -1.23
CA LEU A 142 -13.15 -1.31 -0.43
C LEU A 142 -12.82 -1.60 1.05
N MET A 143 -12.04 -2.64 1.35
CA MET A 143 -11.66 -2.97 2.73
C MET A 143 -10.86 -1.82 3.37
N ALA A 144 -9.96 -1.19 2.62
CA ALA A 144 -9.20 -0.02 3.09
C ALA A 144 -10.09 1.16 3.44
N ASP A 145 -11.08 1.45 2.58
CA ASP A 145 -12.06 2.49 2.84
C ASP A 145 -12.90 2.18 4.09
N LEU A 146 -13.38 0.95 4.25
CA LEU A 146 -14.15 0.53 5.43
C LEU A 146 -13.34 0.58 6.72
N ALA A 147 -12.05 0.22 6.66
CA ALA A 147 -11.14 0.32 7.79
C ALA A 147 -10.95 1.77 8.25
N LEU A 148 -10.66 2.66 7.29
CA LEU A 148 -10.45 4.08 7.57
C LEU A 148 -11.73 4.79 8.02
N ARG A 149 -12.90 4.39 7.51
CA ARG A 149 -14.19 5.00 7.90
C ARG A 149 -14.50 4.79 9.37
N ALA A 150 -14.06 3.68 9.96
CA ALA A 150 -14.18 3.44 11.39
C ALA A 150 -13.38 4.45 12.24
N GLU A 151 -12.37 5.09 11.65
CA GLU A 151 -11.54 6.15 12.26
C GLU A 151 -11.98 7.56 11.84
N GLY A 152 -13.11 7.68 11.10
CA GLY A 152 -13.63 8.96 10.63
C GLY A 152 -12.98 9.51 9.36
N VAL A 153 -12.20 8.69 8.64
CA VAL A 153 -11.53 9.06 7.38
C VAL A 153 -12.08 8.20 6.23
N SER A 154 -12.22 8.74 5.03
CA SER A 154 -12.63 7.94 3.86
C SER A 154 -11.70 8.14 2.66
N VAL A 155 -11.57 7.08 1.87
CA VAL A 155 -10.84 7.10 0.59
C VAL A 155 -11.81 7.26 -0.57
N LEU A 156 -12.96 6.59 -0.46
CA LEU A 156 -14.05 6.68 -1.42
C LEU A 156 -15.01 7.82 -1.03
N PRO A 157 -15.65 8.46 -2.01
CA PRO A 157 -16.83 9.30 -1.76
C PRO A 157 -17.90 8.54 -0.96
N ASP A 158 -18.80 9.24 -0.27
CA ASP A 158 -19.92 8.58 0.41
C ASP A 158 -20.83 7.85 -0.59
N TYR A 159 -21.26 6.65 -0.21
CA TYR A 159 -22.12 5.77 -1.00
C TYR A 159 -23.22 5.16 -0.16
N ASP A 160 -24.35 4.85 -0.80
CA ASP A 160 -25.53 4.32 -0.14
C ASP A 160 -25.64 2.81 -0.26
N ARG A 161 -25.16 2.27 -1.39
CA ARG A 161 -25.35 0.87 -1.79
C ARG A 161 -24.03 0.27 -2.26
N LEU A 162 -23.88 -1.02 -2.00
CA LEU A 162 -22.71 -1.79 -2.36
C LEU A 162 -23.12 -3.04 -3.14
N VAL A 163 -22.44 -3.31 -4.24
CA VAL A 163 -22.47 -4.59 -4.96
C VAL A 163 -21.08 -5.19 -4.79
N ILE A 164 -21.01 -6.40 -4.24
CA ILE A 164 -19.77 -7.16 -4.11
C ILE A 164 -19.86 -8.31 -5.09
N ASP A 165 -19.14 -8.17 -6.19
CA ASP A 165 -18.95 -9.21 -7.16
C ASP A 165 -17.81 -10.13 -6.76
N GLU A 166 -17.83 -11.39 -7.21
CA GLU A 166 -16.92 -12.44 -6.73
C GLU A 166 -16.78 -12.53 -5.21
N ALA A 167 -17.92 -12.41 -4.52
CA ALA A 167 -17.99 -12.34 -3.06
C ALA A 167 -17.41 -13.57 -2.34
N HIS A 168 -17.14 -14.69 -3.04
CA HIS A 168 -16.41 -15.83 -2.47
C HIS A 168 -14.98 -15.44 -2.01
N THR A 169 -14.37 -14.42 -2.62
CA THR A 169 -13.03 -13.92 -2.24
C THR A 169 -13.05 -12.89 -1.11
N LEU A 170 -14.23 -12.40 -0.71
CA LEU A 170 -14.38 -11.27 0.22
C LEU A 170 -13.77 -11.58 1.60
N ALA A 171 -14.00 -12.79 2.12
CA ALA A 171 -13.51 -13.19 3.44
C ALA A 171 -11.97 -13.24 3.48
N ASP A 172 -11.34 -13.77 2.44
CA ASP A 172 -9.89 -13.84 2.34
C ASP A 172 -9.27 -12.45 2.25
N VAL A 173 -9.83 -11.57 1.41
CA VAL A 173 -9.37 -10.18 1.27
C VAL A 173 -9.56 -9.39 2.56
N ALA A 174 -10.68 -9.62 3.27
CA ALA A 174 -10.89 -9.02 4.59
C ALA A 174 -9.87 -9.52 5.61
N THR A 175 -9.57 -10.82 5.62
CA THR A 175 -8.60 -11.44 6.53
C THR A 175 -7.20 -10.88 6.32
N GLU A 176 -6.79 -10.73 5.06
CA GLU A 176 -5.50 -10.11 4.71
C GLU A 176 -5.46 -8.64 5.12
N HIS A 177 -6.53 -7.88 4.87
CA HIS A 177 -6.56 -6.45 5.16
C HIS A 177 -6.60 -6.15 6.66
N PHE A 178 -7.40 -6.88 7.44
CA PHE A 178 -7.51 -6.68 8.88
C PHE A 178 -6.39 -7.39 9.66
N GLY A 179 -5.54 -8.16 8.97
CA GLY A 179 -4.32 -8.72 9.53
C GLY A 179 -3.17 -7.71 9.60
N VAL A 180 -2.11 -8.12 10.30
CA VAL A 180 -0.83 -7.42 10.36
C VAL A 180 0.22 -8.33 9.74
N ARG A 181 1.01 -7.83 8.80
CA ARG A 181 2.09 -8.61 8.18
C ARG A 181 3.33 -7.77 8.00
N VAL A 182 4.46 -8.32 8.43
CA VAL A 182 5.79 -7.72 8.28
C VAL A 182 6.68 -8.69 7.52
N LEU A 183 7.14 -8.28 6.33
CA LEU A 183 8.10 -9.04 5.52
C LEU A 183 9.51 -8.49 5.68
N ASN A 184 10.51 -9.35 5.62
CA ASN A 184 11.92 -8.95 5.64
C ASN A 184 12.29 -7.98 4.51
N SER A 185 11.70 -8.16 3.33
CA SER A 185 11.87 -7.26 2.18
C SER A 185 11.35 -5.84 2.45
N GLN A 186 10.34 -5.65 3.30
CA GLN A 186 9.84 -4.31 3.65
C GLN A 186 10.90 -3.53 4.44
N ALA A 187 11.52 -4.17 5.44
CA ALA A 187 12.61 -3.57 6.22
C ALA A 187 13.82 -3.27 5.33
N GLN A 188 14.23 -4.22 4.49
CA GLN A 188 15.35 -4.06 3.55
C GLN A 188 15.11 -2.92 2.55
N SER A 189 13.92 -2.85 1.96
CA SER A 189 13.57 -1.79 1.01
C SER A 189 13.51 -0.41 1.68
N LEU A 190 12.94 -0.32 2.89
CA LEU A 190 12.89 0.92 3.66
C LEU A 190 14.30 1.43 4.00
N LEU A 191 15.13 0.59 4.61
CA LEU A 191 16.47 0.96 5.05
C LEU A 191 17.39 1.24 3.85
N GLY A 192 17.29 0.42 2.80
CA GLY A 192 18.02 0.64 1.56
C GLY A 192 17.62 1.92 0.81
N ALA A 193 16.34 2.33 0.90
CA ALA A 193 15.89 3.60 0.33
C ALA A 193 16.45 4.82 1.10
N LEU A 194 16.63 4.69 2.42
CA LEU A 194 17.30 5.70 3.24
C LEU A 194 18.80 5.74 2.95
N PHE A 195 19.49 4.60 3.05
CA PHE A 195 20.90 4.48 2.71
C PHE A 195 21.32 3.01 2.53
N ASN A 196 22.00 2.71 1.43
CA ASN A 196 22.60 1.42 1.15
C ASN A 196 24.13 1.55 1.17
N SER A 197 24.79 0.96 2.16
CA SER A 197 26.24 1.04 2.34
C SER A 197 27.05 0.39 1.23
N ARG A 198 26.50 -0.62 0.52
CA ARG A 198 27.20 -1.30 -0.58
C ARG A 198 27.25 -0.45 -1.85
N SER A 199 26.17 0.25 -2.16
CA SER A 199 26.09 1.10 -3.35
C SER A 199 26.42 2.56 -3.08
N GLY A 200 26.44 3.00 -1.82
CA GLY A 200 26.58 4.40 -1.43
C GLY A 200 25.37 5.26 -1.83
N LYS A 201 24.22 4.63 -2.13
CA LYS A 201 23.00 5.29 -2.65
C LYS A 201 21.91 5.36 -1.59
N GLY A 202 20.91 6.20 -1.85
CA GLY A 202 19.77 6.42 -0.95
C GLY A 202 19.56 7.90 -0.63
N LEU A 203 18.48 8.20 0.08
CA LEU A 203 18.11 9.57 0.43
C LEU A 203 19.20 10.29 1.27
N LEU A 204 19.84 9.58 2.19
CA LEU A 204 20.87 10.12 3.06
C LEU A 204 22.25 10.24 2.40
N ALA A 205 22.42 9.72 1.18
CA ALA A 205 23.66 9.90 0.43
C ALA A 205 23.92 11.39 0.12
N THR A 206 22.86 12.17 -0.06
CA THR A 206 22.93 13.62 -0.33
C THR A 206 22.42 14.46 0.82
N LEU A 207 21.45 13.97 1.59
CA LEU A 207 20.78 14.75 2.63
C LEU A 207 21.37 14.57 4.04
N GLY A 208 22.01 13.43 4.31
CA GLY A 208 22.44 13.06 5.67
C GLY A 208 23.95 13.10 5.87
N ASP A 209 24.36 13.13 7.14
CA ASP A 209 25.72 12.96 7.63
C ASP A 209 26.04 11.50 7.99
N ASP A 210 27.29 11.26 8.41
CA ASP A 210 27.77 9.92 8.73
C ASP A 210 27.07 9.30 9.95
N SER A 211 26.61 10.11 10.91
CA SER A 211 25.88 9.61 12.07
C SER A 211 24.51 9.06 11.68
N GLN A 212 23.79 9.77 10.81
CA GLN A 212 22.48 9.33 10.31
C GLN A 212 22.61 8.11 9.40
N ARG A 213 23.62 8.07 8.52
CA ARG A 213 23.91 6.91 7.69
C ARG A 213 24.27 5.69 8.53
N LYS A 214 25.08 5.87 9.58
CA LYS A 214 25.43 4.80 10.52
C LYS A 214 24.20 4.21 11.19
N ALA A 215 23.28 5.03 11.71
CA ALA A 215 22.05 4.55 12.32
C ALA A 215 21.21 3.66 11.38
N VAL A 216 21.16 3.99 10.09
CA VAL A 216 20.46 3.17 9.08
C VAL A 216 21.20 1.86 8.79
N VAL A 217 22.53 1.88 8.73
CA VAL A 217 23.35 0.67 8.52
C VAL A 217 23.23 -0.29 9.70
N ASP A 218 23.30 0.24 10.93
CA ASP A 218 23.15 -0.55 12.15
C ASP A 218 21.76 -1.20 12.19
N ALA A 219 20.70 -0.43 11.88
CA ALA A 219 19.35 -0.97 11.79
C ALA A 219 19.16 -2.02 10.67
N ALA A 220 19.90 -1.90 9.57
CA ALA A 220 19.87 -2.90 8.50
C ALA A 220 20.54 -4.22 8.91
N GLY A 221 21.58 -4.15 9.74
CA GLY A 221 22.19 -5.31 10.40
C GLY A 221 21.19 -5.99 11.35
N GLU A 222 20.61 -5.23 12.27
CA GLU A 222 19.61 -5.73 13.23
C GLU A 222 18.40 -6.34 12.51
N ALA A 223 17.95 -5.75 11.41
CA ALA A 223 16.89 -6.33 10.59
C ALA A 223 17.29 -7.67 9.97
N ALA A 224 18.49 -7.77 9.39
CA ALA A 224 18.97 -9.01 8.79
C ALA A 224 19.07 -10.12 9.84
N ASP A 225 19.69 -9.83 10.99
CA ASP A 225 19.87 -10.79 12.08
C ASP A 225 18.54 -11.22 12.68
N TYR A 226 17.60 -10.29 12.88
CA TYR A 226 16.26 -10.58 13.39
C TYR A 226 15.49 -11.55 12.47
N PHE A 227 15.45 -11.29 11.16
CA PHE A 227 14.71 -12.16 10.24
C PHE A 227 15.40 -13.50 10.01
N ASP A 228 16.74 -13.55 10.07
CA ASP A 228 17.44 -14.84 10.02
C ASP A 228 17.19 -15.66 11.29
N ALA A 229 17.16 -15.03 12.46
CA ALA A 229 16.81 -15.69 13.72
C ALA A 229 15.37 -16.26 13.71
N LEU A 230 14.39 -15.48 13.19
CA LEU A 230 13.02 -15.98 12.97
C LEU A 230 12.99 -17.17 12.01
N ARG A 231 13.74 -17.10 10.91
CA ARG A 231 13.83 -18.16 9.91
C ARG A 231 14.41 -19.44 10.51
N MET A 232 15.56 -19.35 11.17
CA MET A 232 16.23 -20.49 11.79
C MET A 232 15.33 -21.12 12.86
N TRP A 233 14.71 -20.31 13.72
CA TRP A 233 13.78 -20.83 14.71
C TRP A 233 12.59 -21.55 14.08
N GLN A 234 12.00 -21.00 13.02
CA GLN A 234 10.87 -21.60 12.31
C GLN A 234 11.26 -22.92 11.62
N LEU A 235 12.49 -23.04 11.11
CA LEU A 235 12.99 -24.29 10.51
C LEU A 235 13.27 -25.37 11.56
N ASP A 236 13.81 -24.99 12.71
CA ASP A 236 14.26 -25.94 13.75
C ASP A 236 13.13 -26.34 14.71
N ASN A 237 12.21 -25.41 15.02
CA ASN A 237 11.22 -25.56 16.10
C ASN A 237 9.79 -25.29 15.63
N GLY A 238 9.62 -24.67 14.46
CA GLY A 238 8.33 -24.23 13.95
C GLY A 238 7.46 -25.39 13.49
N ARG A 239 6.14 -25.14 13.44
CA ARG A 239 5.21 -26.06 12.78
C ARG A 239 5.33 -25.94 11.26
N SER A 240 5.01 -27.00 10.53
CA SER A 240 5.00 -26.99 9.06
C SER A 240 4.13 -25.89 8.44
N ASN A 241 3.07 -25.47 9.14
CA ASN A 241 2.19 -24.38 8.72
C ASN A 241 2.57 -23.00 9.30
N GLY A 242 3.74 -22.86 9.94
CA GLY A 242 4.22 -21.58 10.48
C GLY A 242 3.54 -21.10 11.77
N ARG A 243 2.45 -21.75 12.22
CA ARG A 243 1.61 -21.23 13.30
C ARG A 243 2.36 -21.17 14.64
N LEU A 244 2.40 -19.98 15.22
CA LEU A 244 2.92 -19.70 16.55
C LEU A 244 1.89 -20.10 17.62
N THR A 245 2.12 -21.21 18.30
CA THR A 245 1.28 -21.70 19.41
C THR A 245 1.94 -21.52 20.78
N ARG A 246 3.24 -21.22 20.79
CA ARG A 246 4.05 -20.93 21.96
C ARG A 246 4.78 -19.61 21.71
N ASP A 247 5.35 -19.06 22.77
CA ASP A 247 6.12 -17.83 22.64
C ASP A 247 7.36 -18.05 21.80
N CYS A 248 7.61 -17.11 20.89
CA CYS A 248 8.80 -17.07 20.07
C CYS A 248 9.94 -16.52 20.94
N PRO A 249 11.02 -17.28 21.20
CA PRO A 249 12.11 -16.84 22.07
C PRO A 249 13.01 -15.78 21.43
N ILE A 250 12.67 -15.33 20.22
CA ILE A 250 13.44 -14.34 19.47
C ILE A 250 13.22 -12.96 20.07
N GLU A 251 14.30 -12.33 20.51
CA GLU A 251 14.27 -10.97 21.03
C GLU A 251 13.91 -9.97 19.91
N ASN A 252 12.98 -9.05 20.20
CA ASN A 252 12.62 -7.99 19.27
C ASN A 252 13.66 -6.86 19.26
N ARG A 253 14.69 -7.02 18.42
CA ARG A 253 15.71 -5.99 18.18
C ARG A 253 15.37 -5.04 17.04
N LEU A 254 14.44 -5.43 16.17
CA LEU A 254 14.06 -4.67 14.99
C LEU A 254 13.27 -3.40 15.34
N SER A 255 12.29 -3.48 16.24
CA SER A 255 11.49 -2.30 16.62
C SER A 255 12.33 -1.18 17.23
N PRO A 256 13.21 -1.44 18.23
CA PRO A 256 14.09 -0.41 18.77
C PRO A 256 15.00 0.22 17.70
N ALA A 257 15.58 -0.58 16.81
CA ALA A 257 16.45 -0.10 15.75
C ALA A 257 15.72 0.84 14.76
N LEU A 258 14.51 0.47 14.34
CA LEU A 258 13.67 1.31 13.46
C LEU A 258 13.24 2.62 14.16
N ARG A 259 12.89 2.56 15.45
CA ARG A 259 12.57 3.78 16.24
C ARG A 259 13.79 4.67 16.42
N HIS A 260 14.98 4.09 16.58
CA HIS A 260 16.23 4.84 16.64
C HIS A 260 16.49 5.58 15.31
N VAL A 261 16.32 4.92 14.16
CA VAL A 261 16.40 5.57 12.85
C VAL A 261 15.40 6.73 12.75
N ALA A 262 14.13 6.51 13.10
CA ALA A 262 13.10 7.56 13.07
C ALA A 262 13.48 8.78 13.94
N THR A 263 13.98 8.52 15.15
CA THR A 263 14.40 9.57 16.10
C THR A 263 15.60 10.35 15.57
N THR A 264 16.63 9.66 15.08
CA THR A 264 17.86 10.25 14.53
C THR A 264 17.59 11.10 13.30
N LEU A 265 16.62 10.73 12.46
CA LEU A 265 16.29 11.46 11.22
C LEU A 265 15.32 12.62 11.43
N THR A 266 14.63 12.70 12.58
CA THR A 266 13.64 13.76 12.84
C THR A 266 14.25 15.17 12.86
N PRO A 267 15.40 15.43 13.53
CA PRO A 267 16.06 16.74 13.45
C PRO A 267 16.49 17.11 12.03
N LEU A 268 17.02 16.13 11.28
CA LEU A 268 17.39 16.34 9.87
C LEU A 268 16.19 16.75 9.03
N LYS A 269 15.04 16.09 9.19
CA LYS A 269 13.79 16.47 8.51
C LYS A 269 13.45 17.94 8.74
N GLN A 270 13.62 18.45 9.95
CA GLN A 270 13.29 19.84 10.30
C GLN A 270 14.29 20.84 9.72
N SER A 271 15.56 20.46 9.56
CA SER A 271 16.61 21.35 9.04
C SER A 271 16.68 21.40 7.51
N LEU A 272 15.98 20.50 6.79
CA LEU A 272 16.01 20.47 5.33
C LEU A 272 15.36 21.72 4.72
N PRO A 273 16.03 22.41 3.77
CA PRO A 273 15.52 23.67 3.22
C PRO A 273 14.35 23.49 2.25
N ARG A 274 14.29 22.35 1.56
CA ARG A 274 13.23 22.05 0.58
C ARG A 274 12.10 21.31 1.27
N LEU A 275 10.88 21.87 1.17
CA LEU A 275 9.66 21.22 1.67
C LEU A 275 9.49 19.79 1.12
N GLU A 276 9.86 19.57 -0.14
CA GLU A 276 9.78 18.25 -0.77
C GLU A 276 10.66 17.21 -0.08
N ASP A 277 11.85 17.61 0.37
CA ASP A 277 12.79 16.73 1.07
C ASP A 277 12.30 16.45 2.49
N GLN A 278 11.67 17.44 3.15
CA GLN A 278 11.02 17.24 4.44
C GLN A 278 9.89 16.20 4.36
N TYR A 279 9.08 16.24 3.30
CA TYR A 279 8.01 15.27 3.06
C TYR A 279 8.53 13.89 2.68
N GLU A 280 9.56 13.82 1.83
CA GLU A 280 10.15 12.55 1.41
C GLU A 280 10.83 11.84 2.59
N LEU A 281 11.64 12.55 3.37
CA LEU A 281 12.26 12.00 4.58
C LEU A 281 11.21 11.70 5.66
N GLY A 282 10.23 12.58 5.83
CA GLY A 282 9.10 12.38 6.74
C GLY A 282 8.34 11.09 6.45
N ALA A 283 8.04 10.82 5.19
CA ALA A 283 7.39 9.57 4.78
C ALA A 283 8.22 8.32 5.16
N GLN A 284 9.55 8.38 5.05
CA GLN A 284 10.40 7.25 5.48
C GLN A 284 10.44 7.09 7.01
N ILE A 285 10.46 8.19 7.76
CA ILE A 285 10.38 8.19 9.22
C ILE A 285 9.05 7.57 9.68
N ASP A 286 7.94 8.00 9.10
CA ASP A 286 6.61 7.48 9.43
C ASP A 286 6.49 5.99 9.11
N ARG A 287 7.04 5.56 7.96
CA ARG A 287 7.12 4.14 7.59
C ARG A 287 7.97 3.32 8.56
N ALA A 288 9.11 3.84 9.02
CA ALA A 288 9.94 3.17 10.02
C ALA A 288 9.21 2.99 11.35
N GLY A 289 8.51 4.05 11.81
CA GLY A 289 7.67 3.99 13.01
C GLY A 289 6.51 2.98 12.87
N ALA A 290 5.80 2.98 11.74
CA ALA A 290 4.72 2.05 11.48
C ALA A 290 5.20 0.60 11.42
N LEU A 291 6.36 0.35 10.79
CA LEU A 291 6.97 -0.98 10.74
C LEU A 291 7.39 -1.46 12.13
N ALA A 292 7.97 -0.59 12.95
CA ALA A 292 8.30 -0.91 14.34
C ALA A 292 7.06 -1.26 15.16
N ALA A 293 5.99 -0.46 15.04
CA ALA A 293 4.72 -0.73 15.72
C ALA A 293 4.11 -2.07 15.29
N ALA A 294 4.15 -2.39 13.99
CA ALA A 294 3.67 -3.67 13.48
C ALA A 294 4.47 -4.87 14.05
N VAL A 295 5.80 -4.75 14.11
CA VAL A 295 6.66 -5.78 14.74
C VAL A 295 6.33 -5.92 16.23
N ASP A 296 6.12 -4.82 16.97
CA ASP A 296 5.74 -4.87 18.39
C ASP A 296 4.41 -5.59 18.60
N THR A 297 3.40 -5.27 17.80
CA THR A 297 2.08 -5.93 17.85
C THR A 297 2.20 -7.43 17.59
N LEU A 298 3.01 -7.82 16.60
CA LEU A 298 3.20 -9.21 16.23
C LEU A 298 3.98 -10.00 17.29
N MET A 299 5.02 -9.40 17.87
CA MET A 299 5.87 -10.04 18.87
C MET A 299 5.21 -10.11 20.25
N SER A 300 4.47 -9.06 20.64
CA SER A 300 3.69 -9.04 21.88
C SER A 300 2.45 -9.94 21.84
N ARG A 301 2.02 -10.34 20.63
CA ARG A 301 0.79 -11.12 20.40
C ARG A 301 -0.44 -10.50 21.07
N SER A 302 -0.52 -9.18 21.01
CA SER A 302 -1.50 -8.37 21.75
C SER A 302 -2.90 -8.27 21.11
N LEU A 303 -3.11 -8.85 19.92
CA LEU A 303 -4.41 -8.88 19.26
C LEU A 303 -5.20 -10.11 19.71
N GLU A 304 -6.31 -9.87 20.40
CA GLU A 304 -7.27 -10.90 20.78
C GLU A 304 -7.91 -11.54 19.54
N ASP A 305 -8.27 -12.82 19.63
CA ASP A 305 -8.89 -13.59 18.54
C ASP A 305 -8.10 -13.60 17.21
N HIS A 306 -6.76 -13.49 17.28
CA HIS A 306 -5.88 -13.59 16.11
C HIS A 306 -5.03 -14.86 16.11
N VAL A 307 -4.76 -15.37 14.92
CA VAL A 307 -3.73 -16.39 14.68
C VAL A 307 -2.44 -15.70 14.27
N TYR A 308 -1.34 -16.13 14.87
CA TYR A 308 0.02 -15.65 14.56
C TYR A 308 0.82 -16.74 13.86
N TRP A 309 1.63 -16.38 12.88
CA TRP A 309 2.51 -17.33 12.19
C TRP A 309 3.78 -16.68 11.64
N ILE A 310 4.81 -17.51 11.46
CA ILE A 310 6.01 -17.17 10.70
C ILE A 310 5.93 -17.92 9.37
N ASP A 311 5.99 -17.17 8.28
CA ASP A 311 6.01 -17.69 6.92
C ASP A 311 7.45 -17.64 6.39
N VAL A 312 7.98 -18.79 5.98
CA VAL A 312 9.32 -18.92 5.41
C VAL A 312 9.20 -19.57 4.05
N GLU A 313 9.47 -18.80 3.00
CA GLU A 313 9.47 -19.28 1.62
C GLU A 313 10.89 -19.20 1.06
N GLY A 314 11.46 -20.38 0.81
CA GLY A 314 12.86 -20.52 0.39
C GLY A 314 13.86 -19.97 1.41
N SER A 315 15.01 -19.49 0.93
CA SER A 315 16.07 -18.93 1.77
C SER A 315 15.97 -17.43 2.00
N ARG A 316 15.03 -16.74 1.35
CA ARG A 316 15.05 -15.28 1.25
C ARG A 316 13.79 -14.58 1.75
N ARG A 317 12.64 -15.26 1.83
CA ARG A 317 11.38 -14.60 2.21
C ARG A 317 10.97 -15.08 3.59
N VAL A 318 10.97 -14.14 4.53
CA VAL A 318 10.54 -14.37 5.91
C VAL A 318 9.48 -13.33 6.22
N ALA A 319 8.35 -13.76 6.73
CA ALA A 319 7.31 -12.87 7.21
C ALA A 319 6.81 -13.29 8.58
N LEU A 320 6.54 -12.30 9.42
CA LEU A 320 5.77 -12.47 10.64
C LEU A 320 4.38 -11.89 10.38
N ALA A 321 3.34 -12.64 10.72
CA ALA A 321 1.98 -12.24 10.40
C ALA A 321 0.98 -12.63 11.49
N ALA A 322 -0.09 -11.85 11.54
CA ALA A 322 -1.27 -12.12 12.33
C ALA A 322 -2.53 -11.81 11.53
N ALA A 323 -3.58 -12.59 11.73
CA ALA A 323 -4.88 -12.35 11.11
C ALA A 323 -6.00 -12.80 12.05
N PRO A 324 -7.17 -12.15 12.00
CA PRO A 324 -8.32 -12.53 12.81
C PRO A 324 -8.74 -13.97 12.50
N LEU A 325 -9.15 -14.72 13.54
CA LEU A 325 -9.71 -16.06 13.44
C LEU A 325 -11.03 -16.07 12.66
N ASP A 326 -11.83 -15.01 12.84
CA ASP A 326 -13.11 -14.81 12.17
C ASP A 326 -13.29 -13.33 11.80
N VAL A 327 -13.45 -13.05 10.51
CA VAL A 327 -13.71 -11.70 9.98
C VAL A 327 -15.20 -11.35 9.97
N GLY A 328 -16.09 -12.33 10.20
CA GLY A 328 -17.54 -12.15 10.17
C GLY A 328 -18.04 -10.99 11.03
N PRO A 329 -17.65 -10.88 12.32
CA PRO A 329 -18.04 -9.76 13.17
C PRO A 329 -17.61 -8.39 12.63
N LEU A 330 -16.38 -8.30 12.09
CA LEU A 330 -15.85 -7.07 11.49
C LEU A 330 -16.64 -6.67 10.25
N LEU A 331 -16.91 -7.62 9.34
CA LEU A 331 -17.71 -7.37 8.15
C LEU A 331 -19.15 -7.02 8.50
N LYS A 332 -19.76 -7.69 9.49
CA LYS A 332 -21.11 -7.36 9.98
C LYS A 332 -21.19 -5.91 10.44
N GLN A 333 -20.24 -5.47 11.26
CA GLN A 333 -20.23 -4.12 11.81
C GLN A 333 -19.87 -3.06 10.77
N ARG A 334 -18.77 -3.26 10.03
CA ARG A 334 -18.17 -2.23 9.17
C ARG A 334 -18.73 -2.20 7.76
N LEU A 335 -19.22 -3.33 7.25
CA LEU A 335 -19.76 -3.43 5.89
C LEU A 335 -21.28 -3.49 5.93
N PHE A 336 -21.86 -4.57 6.46
CA PHE A 336 -23.28 -4.85 6.33
C PHE A 336 -24.18 -3.91 7.14
N ALA A 337 -23.78 -3.54 8.36
CA ALA A 337 -24.53 -2.60 9.20
C ALA A 337 -24.29 -1.12 8.82
N ALA A 338 -23.16 -0.81 8.19
CA ALA A 338 -22.77 0.56 7.85
C ALA A 338 -23.30 1.03 6.48
N THR A 339 -23.75 0.11 5.61
CA THR A 339 -24.29 0.41 4.29
C THR A 339 -25.79 0.15 4.23
N ARG A 340 -26.54 0.97 3.47
CA ARG A 340 -28.01 0.87 3.42
C ARG A 340 -28.51 -0.35 2.65
N GLY A 341 -27.66 -0.95 1.81
CA GLY A 341 -28.00 -2.15 1.07
C GLY A 341 -26.77 -2.75 0.41
N VAL A 342 -26.61 -4.06 0.57
CA VAL A 342 -25.50 -4.83 0.02
C VAL A 342 -26.07 -5.95 -0.83
N VAL A 343 -25.56 -6.07 -2.05
CA VAL A 343 -25.83 -7.21 -2.94
C VAL A 343 -24.53 -7.98 -3.08
N LEU A 344 -24.56 -9.29 -2.85
CA LEU A 344 -23.43 -10.19 -3.07
C LEU A 344 -23.71 -10.99 -4.34
N THR A 345 -22.77 -11.02 -5.27
CA THR A 345 -22.81 -11.87 -6.46
C THR A 345 -21.56 -12.73 -6.50
N SER A 346 -21.73 -14.00 -6.86
CA SER A 346 -20.63 -14.88 -7.24
C SER A 346 -21.19 -16.14 -7.88
N ALA A 347 -20.46 -16.72 -8.83
CA ALA A 347 -20.80 -18.00 -9.42
C ALA A 347 -20.69 -19.18 -8.43
N THR A 348 -19.92 -19.03 -7.34
CA THR A 348 -19.50 -20.13 -6.46
C THR A 348 -19.87 -19.91 -4.98
N LEU A 349 -20.79 -19.00 -4.66
CA LEU A 349 -21.29 -18.84 -3.29
C LEU A 349 -22.03 -20.12 -2.87
N VAL A 350 -21.32 -21.03 -2.20
CA VAL A 350 -21.94 -22.15 -1.49
C VAL A 350 -22.44 -21.61 -0.17
N ALA A 351 -23.76 -21.51 -0.01
CA ALA A 351 -24.36 -21.35 1.30
C ALA A 351 -24.17 -22.66 2.06
N SER A 352 -23.09 -22.77 2.84
CA SER A 352 -22.98 -23.79 3.88
C SER A 352 -24.02 -23.44 4.95
N ASN A 353 -25.17 -24.10 4.89
CA ASN A 353 -26.18 -24.10 5.96
C ASN A 353 -25.68 -24.85 7.19
#